data_AF-A0A9P4WWR0-F1
#
_entry.id   AF-A0A9P4WWR0-F1
#
_cell.length_a   1.000
_cell.length_b   1.000
_cell.length_c   1.000
_cell.angle_alpha   90.00
_cell.angle_beta   90.00
_cell.angle_gamma   90.00
#
_symmetry.space_group_name_H-M   'P 1'
#
loop_
_entity.id
_entity.type
_entity.pdbx_description
1 polymer ?
#
loop_
_entity_poly.entity_id
_entity_poly.type
_entity_poly.pdbx_seq_one_letter_code
_entity_poly.pdbx_strand_id
1 'polypeptide(L)'
;MRFSTVAATALAASPAIVAAAKGTMGFALGTKQPSGSCKTQADYEDDFDAIKSGSGATIVRGYSASDCDSAKNILPAAKSKGFKVVLGIWPDVEDSFQKDLKAITDVASSYTDSIYAVTVGSETLYRGNFTGPELKDKISTVKSKLPKGIKVGTADSWNKFADGTGDAIIGTADIIMVNAFAFWQGASRDNATHTYLDDMYQATTHIEKIAGGPDKAPEVWTGETGWPTAEGTDYDEAKGGLDNAKHFYQHGFCALLDWGFNAFYFEAFDEPWKPASVGDNGKAADETAWGAMTADRKTKFSLTC
;
A
#
# COMPACT_ATOMS: atom_id res chain seq x y z
N MET A 1 -64.80 -14.94 -35.93
CA MET A 1 -63.53 -14.28 -35.58
C MET A 1 -63.26 -14.56 -34.11
N ARG A 2 -62.27 -15.40 -33.78
CA ARG A 2 -61.91 -15.74 -32.40
C ARG A 2 -60.67 -14.90 -32.04
N PHE A 3 -60.80 -14.01 -31.06
CA PHE A 3 -59.68 -13.25 -30.52
C PHE A 3 -58.98 -14.10 -29.45
N SER A 4 -57.76 -14.54 -29.74
CA SER A 4 -56.86 -15.14 -28.75
C SER A 4 -56.07 -14.03 -28.07
N THR A 5 -56.30 -13.82 -26.77
CA THR A 5 -55.48 -12.98 -25.91
C THR A 5 -54.18 -13.70 -25.58
N VAL A 6 -53.07 -13.24 -26.18
CA VAL A 6 -51.72 -13.63 -25.77
C VAL A 6 -51.35 -12.79 -24.55
N ALA A 7 -51.29 -13.42 -23.39
CA ALA A 7 -50.72 -12.81 -22.18
C ALA A 7 -49.18 -12.79 -22.33
N ALA A 8 -48.62 -11.60 -22.57
CA ALA A 8 -47.19 -11.39 -22.52
C ALA A 8 -46.74 -11.39 -21.05
N THR A 9 -46.10 -12.46 -20.60
CA THR A 9 -45.34 -12.50 -19.35
C THR A 9 -44.09 -11.63 -19.52
N ALA A 10 -44.11 -10.42 -18.98
CA ALA A 10 -42.92 -9.60 -18.82
C ALA A 10 -42.04 -10.21 -17.72
N LEU A 11 -40.91 -10.81 -18.11
CA LEU A 11 -39.82 -11.14 -17.19
C LEU A 11 -39.19 -9.81 -16.73
N ALA A 12 -39.54 -9.39 -15.52
CA ALA A 12 -38.82 -8.31 -14.85
C ALA A 12 -37.40 -8.82 -14.52
N ALA A 13 -36.43 -8.46 -15.34
CA ALA A 13 -35.03 -8.57 -14.98
C ALA A 13 -34.75 -7.52 -13.89
N SER A 14 -34.77 -7.92 -12.62
CA SER A 14 -34.25 -7.10 -11.54
C SER A 14 -32.75 -6.89 -11.80
N PRO A 15 -32.25 -5.64 -11.87
CA PRO A 15 -30.81 -5.43 -11.90
C PRO A 15 -30.25 -6.00 -10.60
N ALA A 16 -29.50 -7.10 -10.69
CA ALA A 16 -28.68 -7.55 -9.59
C ALA A 16 -27.71 -6.40 -9.31
N ILE A 17 -27.89 -5.72 -8.17
CA ILE A 17 -26.86 -4.84 -7.64
C ILE A 17 -25.67 -5.75 -7.38
N VAL A 18 -24.69 -5.75 -8.28
CA VAL A 18 -23.40 -6.35 -8.02
C VAL A 18 -22.82 -5.50 -6.90
N ALA A 19 -22.94 -5.96 -5.66
CA ALA A 19 -22.16 -5.38 -4.57
C ALA A 19 -20.70 -5.52 -5.00
N ALA A 20 -20.03 -4.39 -5.23
CA ALA A 20 -18.60 -4.40 -5.49
C ALA A 20 -17.94 -5.15 -4.33
N ALA A 21 -17.05 -6.10 -4.65
CA ALA A 21 -16.31 -6.80 -3.61
C ALA A 21 -15.51 -5.76 -2.80
N LYS A 22 -15.57 -5.86 -1.48
CA LYS A 22 -14.74 -5.03 -0.59
C LYS A 22 -13.27 -5.20 -0.98
N GLY A 23 -12.54 -4.09 -0.97
CA GLY A 23 -11.12 -4.05 -1.24
C GLY A 23 -10.31 -4.85 -0.22
N THR A 24 -9.10 -5.23 -0.61
CA THR A 24 -8.17 -5.99 0.22
C THR A 24 -7.45 -5.06 1.19
N MET A 25 -7.57 -5.36 2.48
CA MET A 25 -6.78 -4.72 3.52
C MET A 25 -5.39 -5.34 3.63
N GLY A 26 -4.37 -4.50 3.71
CA GLY A 26 -3.02 -4.86 4.13
C GLY A 26 -2.41 -3.86 5.10
N PHE A 27 -1.21 -4.15 5.58
CA PHE A 27 -0.41 -3.23 6.38
C PHE A 27 1.01 -3.07 5.83
N ALA A 28 1.55 -1.85 5.93
CA ALA A 28 2.99 -1.64 5.84
C ALA A 28 3.67 -2.30 7.05
N LEU A 29 4.78 -3.00 6.81
CA LEU A 29 5.49 -3.76 7.82
C LEU A 29 7.00 -3.50 7.77
N GLY A 30 7.53 -2.87 8.81
CA GLY A 30 8.95 -2.66 9.01
C GLY A 30 9.75 -3.94 9.27
N THR A 31 11.05 -3.87 9.01
CA THR A 31 11.99 -5.01 9.04
C THR A 31 12.77 -5.14 10.37
N LYS A 32 12.56 -4.20 11.29
CA LYS A 32 13.28 -4.10 12.55
C LYS A 32 12.33 -4.22 13.74
N GLN A 33 12.84 -4.81 14.83
CA GLN A 33 12.18 -4.83 16.12
C GLN A 33 12.25 -3.43 16.77
N PRO A 34 11.48 -3.16 17.84
CA PRO A 34 11.52 -1.88 18.55
C PRO A 34 12.92 -1.50 19.07
N SER A 35 13.77 -2.50 19.35
CA SER A 35 15.18 -2.34 19.73
C SER A 35 16.09 -1.88 18.58
N GLY A 36 15.59 -1.84 17.35
CA GLY A 36 16.36 -1.63 16.11
C GLY A 36 17.03 -2.90 15.58
N SER A 37 16.96 -4.05 16.27
CA SER A 37 17.50 -5.31 15.76
C SER A 37 16.66 -5.86 14.61
N CYS A 38 17.31 -6.52 13.64
CA CYS A 38 16.62 -7.13 12.52
C CYS A 38 15.61 -8.22 12.94
N LYS A 39 14.46 -8.26 12.29
CA LYS A 39 13.45 -9.32 12.47
C LYS A 39 13.93 -10.65 11.88
N THR A 40 13.73 -11.71 12.65
CA THR A 40 13.87 -13.11 12.22
C THR A 40 12.58 -13.60 11.58
N GLN A 41 12.58 -14.81 11.02
CA GLN A 41 11.34 -15.44 10.55
C GLN A 41 10.29 -15.55 11.66
N ALA A 42 10.68 -15.93 12.89
CA ALA A 42 9.76 -16.06 14.01
C ALA A 42 9.11 -14.72 14.37
N ASP A 43 9.87 -13.63 14.31
CA ASP A 43 9.33 -12.29 14.56
C ASP A 43 8.26 -11.90 13.52
N TYR A 44 8.47 -12.23 12.24
CA TYR A 44 7.46 -12.03 11.19
C TYR A 44 6.24 -12.93 11.37
N GLU A 45 6.43 -14.17 11.83
CA GLU A 45 5.33 -15.08 12.13
C GLU A 45 4.43 -14.55 13.26
N ASP A 46 5.02 -13.97 14.31
CA ASP A 46 4.30 -13.32 15.40
C ASP A 46 3.57 -12.05 14.91
N ASP A 47 4.22 -11.26 14.05
CA ASP A 47 3.61 -10.08 13.42
C ASP A 47 2.39 -10.46 12.59
N PHE A 48 2.48 -11.53 11.80
CA PHE A 48 1.38 -12.04 10.97
C PHE A 48 0.20 -12.56 11.80
N ASP A 49 0.47 -13.26 12.90
CA ASP A 49 -0.58 -13.70 13.82
C ASP A 49 -1.32 -12.50 14.45
N ALA A 50 -0.58 -11.46 14.84
CA ALA A 50 -1.16 -10.23 15.38
C ALA A 50 -2.00 -9.47 14.35
N ILE A 51 -1.46 -9.26 13.13
CA ILE A 51 -2.18 -8.59 12.03
C ILE A 51 -3.48 -9.35 11.72
N LYS A 52 -3.39 -10.68 11.52
CA LYS A 52 -4.54 -11.50 11.15
C LYS A 52 -5.58 -11.55 12.25
N SER A 53 -5.18 -11.70 13.50
CA SER A 53 -6.12 -11.74 14.64
C SER A 53 -6.79 -10.39 14.91
N GLY A 54 -6.06 -9.29 14.73
CA GLY A 54 -6.59 -7.94 14.95
C GLY A 54 -7.51 -7.44 13.83
N SER A 55 -7.20 -7.77 12.58
CA SER A 55 -7.83 -7.14 11.39
C SER A 55 -8.39 -8.13 10.35
N GLY A 56 -7.98 -9.39 10.38
CA GLY A 56 -8.26 -10.35 9.31
C GLY A 56 -7.36 -10.22 8.07
N ALA A 57 -6.50 -9.19 7.99
CA ALA A 57 -5.61 -9.01 6.85
C ALA A 57 -4.57 -10.15 6.73
N THR A 58 -4.24 -10.50 5.49
CA THR A 58 -3.28 -11.55 5.14
C THR A 58 -2.29 -11.11 4.07
N ILE A 59 -2.05 -9.81 3.96
CA ILE A 59 -1.04 -9.25 3.06
C ILE A 59 -0.32 -8.07 3.71
N VAL A 60 0.98 -8.01 3.50
CA VAL A 60 1.84 -6.93 4.00
C VAL A 60 2.71 -6.35 2.90
N ARG A 61 3.17 -5.12 3.10
CA ARG A 61 4.13 -4.43 2.23
C ARG A 61 5.43 -4.14 2.98
N GLY A 62 6.55 -4.51 2.38
CA GLY A 62 7.91 -4.15 2.83
C GLY A 62 8.60 -3.17 1.88
N TYR A 63 9.78 -2.68 2.28
CA TYR A 63 10.43 -1.51 1.65
C TYR A 63 11.78 -1.82 0.98
N SER A 64 12.58 -2.69 1.57
CA SER A 64 13.87 -3.14 1.03
C SER A 64 14.04 -4.62 1.32
N ALA A 65 14.20 -5.41 0.26
CA ALA A 65 14.28 -6.87 0.31
C ALA A 65 15.59 -7.41 0.94
N SER A 66 16.65 -6.62 0.91
CA SER A 66 17.97 -6.97 1.45
C SER A 66 18.23 -6.39 2.83
N ASP A 67 17.62 -5.25 3.20
CA ASP A 67 17.73 -4.72 4.56
C ASP A 67 17.26 -5.77 5.57
N CYS A 68 18.08 -6.06 6.56
CA CYS A 68 17.82 -7.10 7.56
C CYS A 68 17.49 -8.50 7.00
N ASP A 69 18.01 -8.85 5.82
CA ASP A 69 17.68 -10.10 5.11
C ASP A 69 16.15 -10.29 4.96
N SER A 70 15.40 -9.20 4.78
CA SER A 70 13.94 -9.20 4.91
C SER A 70 13.28 -10.23 4.01
N ALA A 71 13.62 -10.31 2.72
CA ALA A 71 13.04 -11.28 1.80
C ALA A 71 13.30 -12.73 2.22
N LYS A 72 14.49 -13.01 2.74
CA LYS A 72 14.88 -14.34 3.23
C LYS A 72 14.12 -14.75 4.47
N ASN A 73 13.78 -13.80 5.35
CA ASN A 73 13.10 -14.08 6.62
C ASN A 73 11.57 -14.00 6.51
N ILE A 74 11.03 -13.05 5.74
CA ILE A 74 9.58 -12.79 5.66
C ILE A 74 8.84 -13.80 4.77
N LEU A 75 9.45 -14.29 3.68
CA LEU A 75 8.77 -15.18 2.74
C LEU A 75 8.51 -16.58 3.31
N PRO A 76 9.44 -17.22 4.05
CA PRO A 76 9.13 -18.45 4.77
C PRO A 76 8.00 -18.26 5.79
N ALA A 77 8.03 -17.16 6.55
CA ALA A 77 6.96 -16.81 7.49
C ALA A 77 5.61 -16.65 6.76
N ALA A 78 5.61 -15.96 5.61
CA ALA A 78 4.40 -15.69 4.85
C ALA A 78 3.80 -16.98 4.29
N LYS A 79 4.64 -17.87 3.76
CA LYS A 79 4.23 -19.21 3.34
C LYS A 79 3.63 -20.02 4.49
N SER A 80 4.26 -19.97 5.66
CA SER A 80 3.82 -20.69 6.88
C SER A 80 2.46 -20.18 7.39
N LYS A 81 2.25 -18.86 7.39
CA LYS A 81 1.06 -18.20 7.96
C LYS A 81 -0.06 -17.94 6.94
N GLY A 82 0.16 -18.25 5.67
CA GLY A 82 -0.80 -17.98 4.59
C GLY A 82 -0.91 -16.49 4.24
N PHE A 83 0.18 -15.76 4.38
CA PHE A 83 0.29 -14.36 3.98
C PHE A 83 0.86 -14.21 2.57
N LYS A 84 0.54 -13.09 1.94
CA LYS A 84 1.24 -12.57 0.76
C LYS A 84 2.11 -11.36 1.16
N VAL A 85 3.17 -11.11 0.39
CA VAL A 85 4.11 -10.03 0.64
C VAL A 85 4.33 -9.22 -0.63
N VAL A 86 4.27 -7.90 -0.51
CA VAL A 86 4.81 -6.98 -1.50
C VAL A 86 6.23 -6.65 -1.09
N LEU A 87 7.21 -7.06 -1.89
CA LEU A 87 8.62 -6.82 -1.62
C LEU A 87 9.06 -5.49 -2.25
N GLY A 88 9.85 -4.72 -1.52
CA GLY A 88 10.41 -3.46 -2.01
C GLY A 88 11.85 -3.61 -2.49
N ILE A 89 12.18 -2.89 -3.55
CA ILE A 89 13.55 -2.57 -3.97
C ILE A 89 13.75 -1.08 -3.71
N TRP A 90 14.74 -0.73 -2.89
CA TRP A 90 15.15 0.65 -2.63
C TRP A 90 16.26 1.05 -3.61
N PRO A 91 15.95 1.83 -4.67
CA PRO A 91 16.82 1.93 -5.84
C PRO A 91 17.68 3.19 -5.86
N ASP A 92 17.70 3.97 -4.77
CA ASP A 92 18.34 5.30 -4.69
C ASP A 92 19.81 5.30 -5.13
N VAL A 93 20.53 4.20 -4.87
CA VAL A 93 21.89 3.97 -5.38
C VAL A 93 22.01 2.58 -5.99
N GLU A 94 22.93 2.43 -6.94
CA GLU A 94 23.08 1.18 -7.70
C GLU A 94 23.41 -0.03 -6.80
N ASP A 95 24.24 0.15 -5.76
CA ASP A 95 24.56 -0.92 -4.81
C ASP A 95 23.31 -1.42 -4.05
N SER A 96 22.43 -0.50 -3.61
CA SER A 96 21.17 -0.84 -2.93
C SER A 96 20.21 -1.56 -3.89
N PHE A 97 20.07 -1.04 -5.11
CA PHE A 97 19.27 -1.66 -6.15
C PHE A 97 19.72 -3.10 -6.43
N GLN A 98 21.02 -3.33 -6.60
CA GLN A 98 21.56 -4.67 -6.89
C GLN A 98 21.41 -5.62 -5.69
N LYS A 99 21.60 -5.14 -4.46
CA LYS A 99 21.40 -5.95 -3.25
C LYS A 99 19.96 -6.41 -3.11
N ASP A 100 19.00 -5.51 -3.25
CA ASP A 100 17.58 -5.85 -3.16
C ASP A 100 17.14 -6.76 -4.30
N LEU A 101 17.53 -6.45 -5.54
CA LEU A 101 17.23 -7.30 -6.70
C LEU A 101 17.79 -8.71 -6.48
N LYS A 102 19.04 -8.82 -6.02
CA LYS A 102 19.66 -10.11 -5.73
C LYS A 102 18.88 -10.86 -4.65
N ALA A 103 18.59 -10.21 -3.52
CA ALA A 103 17.85 -10.82 -2.40
C ALA A 103 16.50 -11.40 -2.84
N ILE A 104 15.79 -10.72 -3.75
CA ILE A 104 14.54 -11.24 -4.34
C ILE A 104 14.83 -12.39 -5.30
N THR A 105 15.74 -12.24 -6.25
CA THR A 105 16.02 -13.28 -7.27
C THR A 105 16.54 -14.58 -6.68
N ASP A 106 17.26 -14.52 -5.55
CA ASP A 106 17.77 -15.70 -4.84
C ASP A 106 16.62 -16.61 -4.32
N VAL A 107 15.45 -16.04 -4.02
CA VAL A 107 14.35 -16.74 -3.33
C VAL A 107 13.05 -16.81 -4.13
N ALA A 108 12.83 -15.93 -5.11
CA ALA A 108 11.54 -15.73 -5.78
C ALA A 108 10.91 -17.02 -6.31
N SER A 109 11.69 -17.87 -6.99
CA SER A 109 11.19 -19.13 -7.57
C SER A 109 10.62 -20.11 -6.53
N SER A 110 11.06 -20.02 -5.26
CA SER A 110 10.57 -20.89 -4.18
C SER A 110 9.32 -20.34 -3.48
N TYR A 111 9.01 -19.07 -3.72
CA TYR A 111 7.99 -18.30 -3.00
C TYR A 111 7.08 -17.49 -3.93
N THR A 112 6.93 -17.89 -5.20
CA THR A 112 6.02 -17.23 -6.16
C THR A 112 4.61 -17.09 -5.59
N ASP A 113 4.15 -18.08 -4.82
CA ASP A 113 2.84 -18.04 -4.17
C ASP A 113 2.80 -17.18 -2.89
N SER A 114 3.94 -16.74 -2.35
CA SER A 114 3.97 -15.82 -1.20
C SER A 114 4.25 -14.38 -1.63
N ILE A 115 4.80 -14.17 -2.82
CA ILE A 115 5.05 -12.84 -3.38
C ILE A 115 3.79 -12.36 -4.11
N TYR A 116 3.19 -11.27 -3.64
CA TYR A 116 2.10 -10.61 -4.36
C TYR A 116 2.63 -9.78 -5.53
N ALA A 117 3.63 -8.95 -5.23
CA ALA A 117 4.26 -8.03 -6.15
C ALA A 117 5.66 -7.64 -5.68
N VAL A 118 6.42 -7.02 -6.59
CA VAL A 118 7.67 -6.33 -6.29
C VAL A 118 7.54 -4.86 -6.71
N THR A 119 7.74 -3.93 -5.78
CA THR A 119 7.79 -2.49 -6.06
C THR A 119 9.22 -2.02 -6.19
N VAL A 120 9.55 -1.33 -7.28
CA VAL A 120 10.84 -0.68 -7.51
C VAL A 120 10.70 0.78 -7.15
N GLY A 121 11.28 1.19 -6.02
CA GLY A 121 11.11 2.53 -5.48
C GLY A 121 9.92 2.66 -4.54
N SER A 122 10.06 3.62 -3.63
CA SER A 122 8.99 4.23 -2.86
C SER A 122 9.26 5.73 -2.88
N GLU A 123 8.36 6.52 -3.45
CA GLU A 123 8.45 7.99 -3.54
C GLU A 123 9.70 8.52 -4.24
N THR A 124 10.22 7.76 -5.20
CA THR A 124 11.45 8.15 -5.92
C THR A 124 11.23 9.27 -6.93
N LEU A 125 10.03 9.38 -7.51
CA LEU A 125 9.64 10.50 -8.35
C LEU A 125 9.39 11.75 -7.48
N TYR A 126 8.69 11.58 -6.36
CA TYR A 126 8.44 12.67 -5.42
C TYR A 126 9.74 13.28 -4.89
N ARG A 127 10.72 12.46 -4.52
CA ARG A 127 12.06 12.93 -4.10
C ARG A 127 12.93 13.49 -5.24
N GLY A 128 12.50 13.32 -6.51
CA GLY A 128 13.30 13.72 -7.68
C GLY A 128 14.54 12.86 -7.91
N ASN A 129 14.58 11.64 -7.35
CA ASN A 129 15.70 10.71 -7.51
C ASN A 129 15.77 10.17 -8.95
N PHE A 130 14.62 9.98 -9.58
CA PHE A 130 14.49 9.52 -10.96
C PHE A 130 13.43 10.31 -11.71
N THR A 131 13.63 10.48 -13.01
CA THR A 131 12.56 10.79 -13.95
C THR A 131 11.68 9.55 -14.19
N GLY A 132 10.44 9.76 -14.69
CA GLY A 132 9.55 8.66 -15.08
C GLY A 132 10.21 7.62 -16.00
N PRO A 133 10.92 8.01 -17.08
CA PRO A 133 11.66 7.08 -17.93
C PRO A 133 12.77 6.29 -17.23
N GLU A 134 13.56 6.91 -16.35
CA GLU A 134 14.61 6.21 -15.61
C GLU A 134 14.02 5.15 -14.66
N LEU A 135 12.92 5.48 -13.99
CA LEU A 135 12.22 4.53 -13.12
C LEU A 135 11.60 3.39 -13.93
N LYS A 136 11.02 3.68 -15.10
CA LYS A 136 10.51 2.68 -16.05
C LYS A 136 11.58 1.68 -16.47
N ASP A 137 12.81 2.13 -16.74
CA ASP A 137 13.91 1.25 -17.13
C ASP A 137 14.34 0.32 -15.99
N LYS A 138 14.34 0.82 -14.75
CA LYS A 138 14.57 -0.01 -13.56
C LYS A 138 13.46 -1.05 -13.35
N ILE A 139 12.19 -0.66 -13.48
CA ILE A 139 11.04 -1.58 -13.42
C ILE A 139 11.17 -2.67 -14.49
N SER A 140 11.50 -2.29 -15.73
CA SER A 140 11.70 -3.23 -16.83
C SER A 140 12.84 -4.22 -16.56
N THR A 141 13.94 -3.72 -15.98
CA THR A 141 15.08 -4.54 -15.57
C THR A 141 14.66 -5.59 -14.55
N VAL A 142 13.98 -5.19 -13.48
CA VAL A 142 13.50 -6.11 -12.43
C VAL A 142 12.54 -7.14 -13.01
N LYS A 143 11.56 -6.70 -13.81
CA LYS A 143 10.59 -7.58 -14.47
C LYS A 143 11.25 -8.64 -15.36
N SER A 144 12.36 -8.32 -16.02
CA SER A 144 13.13 -9.27 -16.85
C SER A 144 13.86 -10.35 -16.06
N LYS A 145 14.10 -10.15 -14.76
CA LYS A 145 14.87 -11.04 -13.89
C LYS A 145 14.01 -11.96 -13.03
N LEU A 146 12.72 -11.64 -12.87
CA LEU A 146 11.82 -12.40 -12.01
C LEU A 146 11.06 -13.48 -12.78
N PRO A 147 10.64 -14.57 -12.10
CA PRO A 147 9.72 -15.54 -12.67
C PRO A 147 8.46 -14.89 -13.24
N LYS A 148 7.95 -15.43 -14.35
CA LYS A 148 6.68 -14.99 -14.93
C LYS A 148 5.55 -15.11 -13.90
N GLY A 149 4.67 -14.13 -13.87
CA GLY A 149 3.51 -14.09 -12.96
C GLY A 149 3.72 -13.26 -11.70
N ILE A 150 4.96 -12.89 -11.35
CA ILE A 150 5.21 -11.89 -10.31
C ILE A 150 4.95 -10.50 -10.90
N LYS A 151 4.02 -9.76 -10.31
CA LYS A 151 3.71 -8.38 -10.68
C LYS A 151 4.89 -7.48 -10.30
N VAL A 152 5.30 -6.59 -11.20
CA VAL A 152 6.36 -5.61 -10.93
C VAL A 152 5.84 -4.20 -11.18
N GLY A 153 6.12 -3.31 -10.24
CA GLY A 153 5.56 -1.96 -10.21
C GLY A 153 6.42 -0.96 -9.48
N THR A 154 5.80 0.11 -9.00
CA THR A 154 6.41 1.11 -8.12
C THR A 154 5.39 1.58 -7.08
N ALA A 155 5.88 2.20 -6.01
CA ALA A 155 5.08 3.03 -5.12
C ALA A 155 5.57 4.48 -5.20
N ASP A 156 4.65 5.44 -5.33
CA ASP A 156 4.99 6.87 -5.34
C ASP A 156 3.84 7.73 -4.84
N SER A 157 4.11 9.00 -4.58
CA SER A 157 3.10 9.93 -4.07
C SER A 157 2.01 10.17 -5.10
N TRP A 158 0.76 10.28 -4.65
CA TRP A 158 -0.42 10.46 -5.51
C TRP A 158 -0.26 11.59 -6.52
N ASN A 159 0.37 12.69 -6.11
CA ASN A 159 0.55 13.85 -6.95
C ASN A 159 1.45 13.56 -8.16
N LYS A 160 2.42 12.64 -8.05
CA LYS A 160 3.30 12.25 -9.16
C LYS A 160 2.59 11.44 -10.24
N PHE A 161 1.49 10.78 -9.88
CA PHE A 161 0.61 10.13 -10.85
C PHE A 161 -0.41 11.13 -11.39
N ALA A 162 -1.02 11.97 -10.53
CA ALA A 162 -2.01 12.95 -10.96
C ALA A 162 -1.43 14.07 -11.86
N ASP A 163 -0.18 14.47 -11.64
CA ASP A 163 0.49 15.54 -12.42
C ASP A 163 1.17 15.06 -13.71
N GLY A 164 1.17 13.75 -13.96
CA GLY A 164 1.76 13.12 -15.14
C GLY A 164 3.27 12.82 -15.06
N THR A 165 3.94 13.12 -13.94
CA THR A 165 5.37 12.79 -13.75
C THR A 165 5.63 11.28 -13.93
N GLY A 166 4.69 10.43 -13.49
CA GLY A 166 4.76 8.98 -13.56
C GLY A 166 4.29 8.36 -14.89
N ASP A 167 3.83 9.13 -15.87
CA ASP A 167 3.15 8.60 -17.08
C ASP A 167 3.99 7.58 -17.86
N ALA A 168 5.30 7.78 -17.91
CA ALA A 168 6.21 6.89 -18.64
C ALA A 168 6.23 5.44 -18.12
N ILE A 169 5.80 5.23 -16.87
CA ILE A 169 5.78 3.93 -16.19
C ILE A 169 4.52 3.13 -16.57
N ILE A 170 3.45 3.84 -16.94
CA ILE A 170 2.16 3.27 -17.31
C ILE A 170 2.34 2.46 -18.61
N GLY A 171 1.91 1.20 -18.59
CA GLY A 171 2.12 0.21 -19.66
C GLY A 171 3.35 -0.68 -19.49
N THR A 172 4.30 -0.33 -18.61
CA THR A 172 5.39 -1.21 -18.19
C THR A 172 5.07 -1.90 -16.87
N ALA A 173 4.55 -1.15 -15.89
CA ALA A 173 4.18 -1.66 -14.58
C ALA A 173 2.96 -2.59 -14.65
N ASP A 174 2.95 -3.64 -13.84
CA ASP A 174 1.77 -4.48 -13.59
C ASP A 174 0.91 -3.95 -12.44
N ILE A 175 1.54 -3.19 -11.53
CA ILE A 175 0.91 -2.61 -10.34
C ILE A 175 1.49 -1.22 -10.07
N ILE A 176 0.66 -0.28 -9.63
CA ILE A 176 1.06 1.03 -9.12
C ILE A 176 0.46 1.19 -7.73
N MET A 177 1.32 1.56 -6.79
CA MET A 177 0.96 1.85 -5.41
C MET A 177 1.00 3.36 -5.17
N VAL A 178 -0.16 3.92 -4.89
CA VAL A 178 -0.34 5.36 -4.68
C VAL A 178 -0.23 5.66 -3.18
N ASN A 179 0.84 6.33 -2.77
CA ASN A 179 0.98 6.84 -1.41
C ASN A 179 0.14 8.12 -1.28
N ALA A 180 -0.83 8.13 -0.37
CA ALA A 180 -1.75 9.25 -0.20
C ALA A 180 -2.02 9.49 1.30
N PHE A 181 -1.42 10.56 1.83
CA PHE A 181 -1.53 10.95 3.23
C PHE A 181 -2.25 12.30 3.35
N ALA A 182 -3.49 12.28 3.81
CA ALA A 182 -4.21 13.50 4.13
C ALA A 182 -3.53 14.29 5.28
N PHE A 183 -2.88 13.58 6.21
CA PHE A 183 -2.13 14.18 7.31
C PHE A 183 -1.03 15.14 6.82
N TRP A 184 -0.20 14.70 5.86
CA TRP A 184 0.91 15.51 5.32
C TRP A 184 0.47 16.65 4.40
N GLN A 185 -0.82 16.72 4.09
CA GLN A 185 -1.45 17.86 3.40
C GLN A 185 -2.08 18.85 4.37
N GLY A 186 -1.95 18.63 5.68
CA GLY A 186 -2.49 19.50 6.72
C GLY A 186 -4.01 19.47 6.81
N ALA A 187 -4.66 18.42 6.30
CA ALA A 187 -6.11 18.29 6.36
C ALA A 187 -6.59 18.17 7.80
N SER A 188 -7.60 18.95 8.18
CA SER A 188 -8.30 18.74 9.45
C SER A 188 -8.95 17.35 9.50
N ARG A 189 -9.20 16.84 10.71
CA ARG A 189 -9.86 15.54 10.95
C ARG A 189 -11.12 15.36 10.08
N ASP A 190 -11.96 16.39 10.00
CA ASP A 190 -13.25 16.31 9.31
C ASP A 190 -13.10 16.37 7.78
N ASN A 191 -11.97 16.86 7.28
CA ASN A 191 -11.65 16.92 5.84
C ASN A 191 -10.74 15.78 5.37
N ALA A 192 -10.08 15.06 6.29
CA ALA A 192 -9.07 14.05 5.98
C ALA A 192 -9.57 12.94 5.05
N THR A 193 -10.80 12.45 5.27
CA THR A 193 -11.43 11.46 4.37
C THR A 193 -11.59 12.02 2.96
N HIS A 194 -12.10 13.24 2.83
CA HIS A 194 -12.30 13.85 1.52
C HIS A 194 -10.98 14.01 0.78
N THR A 195 -9.96 14.57 1.44
CA THR A 195 -8.61 14.72 0.86
C THR A 195 -8.06 13.39 0.36
N TYR A 196 -8.08 12.35 1.20
CA TYR A 196 -7.55 11.04 0.82
C TYR A 196 -8.29 10.40 -0.36
N LEU A 197 -9.62 10.47 -0.38
CA LEU A 197 -10.42 9.92 -1.49
C LEU A 197 -10.21 10.71 -2.78
N ASP A 198 -10.06 12.02 -2.70
CA ASP A 198 -9.78 12.89 -3.85
C ASP A 198 -8.38 12.60 -4.44
N ASP A 199 -7.35 12.45 -3.60
CA ASP A 199 -6.00 12.06 -4.03
C ASP A 199 -6.03 10.74 -4.84
N MET A 200 -6.70 9.74 -4.29
CA MET A 200 -6.83 8.42 -4.92
C MET A 200 -7.64 8.52 -6.21
N TYR A 201 -8.71 9.32 -6.24
CA TYR A 201 -9.50 9.55 -7.44
C TYR A 201 -8.68 10.22 -8.54
N GLN A 202 -7.96 11.31 -8.23
CA GLN A 202 -7.12 12.03 -9.18
C GLN A 202 -6.04 11.13 -9.77
N ALA A 203 -5.30 10.42 -8.92
CA ALA A 203 -4.24 9.50 -9.38
C ALA A 203 -4.80 8.35 -10.22
N THR A 204 -5.85 7.67 -9.74
CA THR A 204 -6.42 6.49 -10.42
C THR A 204 -7.00 6.87 -11.77
N THR A 205 -7.82 7.93 -11.84
CA THR A 205 -8.45 8.34 -13.10
C THR A 205 -7.44 8.82 -14.13
N HIS A 206 -6.35 9.47 -13.70
CA HIS A 206 -5.26 9.83 -14.61
C HIS A 206 -4.53 8.58 -15.11
N ILE A 207 -4.19 7.63 -14.24
CA ILE A 207 -3.54 6.36 -14.64
C ILE A 207 -4.40 5.62 -15.67
N GLU A 208 -5.70 5.45 -15.40
CA GLU A 208 -6.63 4.78 -16.31
C GLU A 208 -6.75 5.51 -17.64
N LYS A 209 -6.78 6.84 -17.63
CA LYS A 209 -6.83 7.66 -18.84
C LYS A 209 -5.59 7.45 -19.71
N ILE A 210 -4.38 7.49 -19.13
CA ILE A 210 -3.13 7.28 -19.86
C ILE A 210 -3.03 5.84 -20.38
N ALA A 211 -3.49 4.85 -19.61
CA ALA A 211 -3.55 3.45 -20.04
C ALA A 211 -4.58 3.19 -21.16
N GLY A 212 -5.51 4.14 -21.40
CA GLY A 212 -6.57 3.99 -22.39
C GLY A 212 -7.75 3.14 -21.91
N GLY A 213 -8.05 3.22 -20.61
CA GLY A 213 -9.17 2.59 -19.91
C GLY A 213 -8.75 1.72 -18.72
N PRO A 214 -9.65 1.46 -17.76
CA PRO A 214 -9.38 0.67 -16.56
C PRO A 214 -8.89 -0.75 -16.87
N ASP A 215 -9.43 -1.40 -17.91
CA ASP A 215 -9.03 -2.77 -18.30
C ASP A 215 -7.58 -2.89 -18.82
N LYS A 216 -6.94 -1.75 -19.11
CA LYS A 216 -5.55 -1.68 -19.59
C LYS A 216 -4.61 -1.07 -18.54
N ALA A 217 -5.17 -0.52 -17.47
CA ALA A 217 -4.40 0.09 -16.41
C ALA A 217 -3.62 -0.98 -15.64
N PRO A 218 -2.43 -0.65 -15.10
CA PRO A 218 -1.86 -1.47 -14.04
C PRO A 218 -2.85 -1.56 -12.87
N GLU A 219 -2.72 -2.59 -12.06
CA GLU A 219 -3.49 -2.68 -10.83
C GLU A 219 -3.14 -1.49 -9.92
N VAL A 220 -4.14 -0.75 -9.40
CA VAL A 220 -3.91 0.43 -8.56
C VAL A 220 -4.29 0.11 -7.12
N TRP A 221 -3.36 0.31 -6.20
CA TRP A 221 -3.55 0.15 -4.76
C TRP A 221 -3.19 1.46 -4.07
N THR A 222 -3.76 1.74 -2.90
CA THR A 222 -3.11 2.67 -1.98
C THR A 222 -1.87 1.98 -1.42
N GLY A 223 -0.70 2.54 -1.74
CA GLY A 223 0.59 2.04 -1.28
C GLY A 223 0.79 2.25 0.21
N GLU A 224 0.42 3.43 0.69
CA GLU A 224 0.46 3.85 2.08
C GLU A 224 -0.57 4.94 2.33
N THR A 225 -1.21 4.86 3.48
CA THR A 225 -1.94 5.96 4.12
C THR A 225 -1.99 5.71 5.62
N GLY A 226 -2.08 6.74 6.43
CA GLY A 226 -2.04 6.57 7.88
C GLY A 226 -2.27 7.88 8.62
N TRP A 227 -2.31 7.77 9.94
CA TRP A 227 -2.45 8.93 10.82
C TRP A 227 -1.74 8.65 12.16
N PRO A 228 -0.92 9.58 12.66
CA PRO A 228 -0.15 9.37 13.89
C PRO A 228 -1.06 9.31 15.12
N THR A 229 -0.76 8.38 16.02
CA THR A 229 -1.55 8.14 17.24
C THR A 229 -1.08 8.96 18.45
N ALA A 230 0.12 9.54 18.40
CA ALA A 230 0.63 10.40 19.46
C ALA A 230 0.02 11.80 19.38
N GLU A 231 -0.40 12.32 20.54
CA GLU A 231 -0.84 13.70 20.70
C GLU A 231 0.33 14.67 20.43
N GLY A 232 0.06 15.80 19.79
CA GLY A 232 1.07 16.82 19.50
C GLY A 232 1.92 16.54 18.26
N THR A 233 1.76 15.38 17.61
CA THR A 233 2.25 15.13 16.24
C THR A 233 1.34 15.84 15.25
N ASP A 234 1.42 17.17 15.23
CA ASP A 234 0.55 18.03 14.44
C ASP A 234 1.23 18.48 13.16
N TYR A 235 0.46 18.51 12.08
CA TYR A 235 0.85 19.12 10.82
C TYR A 235 -0.24 20.08 10.37
N ASP A 236 -0.06 21.36 10.69
CA ASP A 236 -1.06 22.42 10.48
C ASP A 236 -2.41 22.07 11.14
N GLU A 237 -3.51 21.88 10.37
CA GLU A 237 -4.81 21.47 10.92
C GLU A 237 -4.92 19.96 11.18
N ALA A 238 -4.00 19.16 10.64
CA ALA A 238 -3.93 17.72 10.90
C ALA A 238 -3.39 17.50 12.32
N LYS A 239 -4.29 17.17 13.25
CA LYS A 239 -3.94 16.90 14.65
C LYS A 239 -3.66 15.44 14.87
N GLY A 240 -2.50 15.13 15.46
CA GLY A 240 -2.19 13.78 15.93
C GLY A 240 -3.16 13.31 17.01
N GLY A 241 -2.98 12.08 17.49
CA GLY A 241 -3.74 11.56 18.62
C GLY A 241 -4.59 10.33 18.30
N LEU A 242 -4.88 9.55 19.33
CA LEU A 242 -5.52 8.24 19.19
C LEU A 242 -6.92 8.34 18.59
N ASP A 243 -7.70 9.34 19.01
CA ASP A 243 -9.07 9.54 18.52
C ASP A 243 -9.10 9.98 17.05
N ASN A 244 -8.12 10.78 16.61
CA ASN A 244 -7.98 11.21 15.22
C ASN A 244 -7.53 10.05 14.33
N ALA A 245 -6.54 9.27 14.78
CA ALA A 245 -6.08 8.10 14.05
C ALA A 245 -7.17 7.03 13.90
N LYS A 246 -7.91 6.75 14.98
CA LYS A 246 -9.08 5.87 14.95
C LYS A 246 -10.16 6.39 14.00
N HIS A 247 -10.43 7.69 14.01
CA HIS A 247 -11.40 8.27 13.09
C HIS A 247 -10.98 8.07 11.64
N PHE A 248 -9.74 8.41 11.31
CA PHE A 248 -9.20 8.28 9.95
C PHE A 248 -9.16 6.81 9.49
N TYR A 249 -8.78 5.88 10.37
CA TYR A 249 -8.82 4.46 10.06
C TYR A 249 -10.24 4.01 9.66
N GLN A 250 -11.26 4.40 10.43
CA GLN A 250 -12.64 3.97 10.22
C GLN A 250 -13.36 4.70 9.07
N HIS A 251 -13.11 6.00 8.89
CA HIS A 251 -13.86 6.82 7.94
C HIS A 251 -13.07 7.17 6.67
N GLY A 252 -11.74 6.98 6.67
CA GLY A 252 -10.88 7.18 5.51
C GLY A 252 -10.44 5.83 4.94
N PHE A 253 -9.62 5.10 5.69
CA PHE A 253 -9.03 3.84 5.25
C PHE A 253 -10.09 2.74 4.99
N CYS A 254 -10.94 2.42 5.98
CA CYS A 254 -12.02 1.44 5.79
C CYS A 254 -13.03 1.86 4.71
N ALA A 255 -13.33 3.16 4.61
CA ALA A 255 -14.25 3.67 3.59
C ALA A 255 -13.73 3.45 2.17
N LEU A 256 -12.41 3.64 1.95
CA LEU A 256 -11.80 3.35 0.65
C LEU A 256 -11.86 1.84 0.33
N LEU A 257 -11.65 0.97 1.32
CA LEU A 257 -11.83 -0.48 1.15
C LEU A 257 -13.28 -0.83 0.78
N ASP A 258 -14.28 -0.21 1.42
CA ASP A 258 -15.70 -0.43 1.10
C ASP A 258 -16.05 0.01 -0.33
N TRP A 259 -15.26 0.90 -0.92
CA TRP A 259 -15.36 1.31 -2.33
C TRP A 259 -14.60 0.38 -3.30
N GLY A 260 -14.04 -0.72 -2.80
CA GLY A 260 -13.42 -1.78 -3.61
C GLY A 260 -11.94 -1.58 -3.91
N PHE A 261 -11.31 -0.54 -3.36
CA PHE A 261 -9.88 -0.29 -3.55
C PHE A 261 -9.05 -1.07 -2.53
N ASN A 262 -7.96 -1.67 -2.98
CA ASN A 262 -7.00 -2.31 -2.09
C ASN A 262 -6.08 -1.26 -1.46
N ALA A 263 -5.73 -1.42 -0.19
CA ALA A 263 -4.95 -0.43 0.53
C ALA A 263 -4.07 -1.04 1.63
N PHE A 264 -2.88 -0.46 1.80
CA PHE A 264 -2.01 -0.72 2.94
C PHE A 264 -2.09 0.43 3.95
N TYR A 265 -2.44 0.12 5.20
CA TYR A 265 -2.34 1.10 6.29
C TYR A 265 -0.87 1.23 6.74
N PHE A 266 -0.42 2.48 6.89
CA PHE A 266 0.87 2.86 7.43
C PHE A 266 0.70 3.28 8.90
N GLU A 267 1.07 2.43 9.85
CA GLU A 267 1.69 1.11 9.67
C GLU A 267 1.17 0.05 10.65
N ALA A 268 1.65 -1.20 10.51
CA ALA A 268 1.21 -2.29 11.37
C ALA A 268 1.51 -1.99 12.85
N PHE A 269 2.76 -1.70 13.19
CA PHE A 269 3.25 -1.54 14.55
C PHE A 269 4.04 -0.25 14.69
N ASP A 270 4.00 0.37 15.88
CA ASP A 270 4.92 1.46 16.19
C ASP A 270 6.38 1.06 15.99
N GLU A 271 7.16 1.97 15.42
CA GLU A 271 8.59 1.80 15.16
C GLU A 271 9.42 2.84 15.92
N PRO A 272 9.69 2.64 17.23
CA PRO A 272 10.44 3.58 18.07
C PRO A 272 11.86 3.93 17.61
N TRP A 273 12.40 3.15 16.66
CA TRP A 273 13.74 3.35 16.11
C TRP A 273 13.76 4.38 14.98
N LYS A 274 12.61 4.77 14.43
CA LYS A 274 12.54 5.70 13.28
C LYS A 274 12.99 7.12 13.67
N PRO A 275 13.74 7.81 12.78
CA PRO A 275 14.00 9.23 12.94
C PRO A 275 12.71 10.05 12.77
N ALA A 276 12.71 11.31 13.17
CA ALA A 276 11.62 12.22 12.81
C ALA A 276 11.67 12.55 11.31
N SER A 277 10.50 12.68 10.67
CA SER A 277 10.38 13.09 9.27
C SER A 277 9.91 14.52 9.12
N VAL A 278 10.34 15.16 8.04
CA VAL A 278 10.02 16.55 7.71
C VAL A 278 9.04 16.56 6.55
N GLY A 279 7.83 17.09 6.76
CA GLY A 279 6.84 17.25 5.69
C GLY A 279 7.13 18.47 4.79
N ASP A 280 6.31 18.66 3.74
CA ASP A 280 6.45 19.72 2.73
C ASP A 280 6.52 21.15 3.31
N ASN A 281 5.93 21.39 4.49
CA ASN A 281 5.97 22.67 5.20
C ASN A 281 7.26 22.89 6.03
N GLY A 282 8.20 21.94 5.98
CA GLY A 282 9.49 22.00 6.68
C GLY A 282 9.45 21.66 8.17
N LYS A 283 8.29 21.22 8.71
CA LYS A 283 8.17 20.83 10.12
C LYS A 283 8.43 19.34 10.29
N ALA A 284 9.26 19.02 11.29
CA ALA A 284 9.49 17.65 11.72
C ALA A 284 8.28 17.13 12.52
N ALA A 285 7.82 15.91 12.24
CA ALA A 285 6.84 15.19 13.04
C ALA A 285 7.39 13.84 13.50
N ASP A 286 6.87 13.38 14.63
CA ASP A 286 7.22 12.08 15.23
C ASP A 286 6.73 10.92 14.34
N GLU A 287 7.66 10.07 13.91
CA GLU A 287 7.39 8.86 13.13
C GLU A 287 7.23 7.60 13.98
N THR A 288 7.47 7.67 15.28
CA THR A 288 7.51 6.49 16.13
C THR A 288 6.13 5.92 16.48
N ALA A 289 5.07 6.71 16.25
CA ALA A 289 3.72 6.44 16.75
C ALA A 289 2.65 6.27 15.65
N TRP A 290 3.02 5.80 14.46
CA TRP A 290 2.10 5.58 13.32
C TRP A 290 1.43 4.21 13.31
N GLY A 291 1.81 3.31 14.21
CA GLY A 291 1.28 1.97 14.26
C GLY A 291 -0.20 1.93 14.62
N ALA A 292 -0.98 1.14 13.88
CA ALA A 292 -2.33 0.72 14.27
C ALA A 292 -2.30 -0.19 15.52
N MET A 293 -1.17 -0.86 15.73
CA MET A 293 -0.82 -1.61 16.93
C MET A 293 0.40 -0.98 17.60
N THR A 294 0.56 -1.23 18.90
CA THR A 294 1.80 -0.91 19.62
C THR A 294 2.95 -1.80 19.14
N ALA A 295 4.19 -1.41 19.48
CA ALA A 295 5.39 -2.22 19.30
C ALA A 295 5.27 -3.66 19.86
N ASP A 296 4.47 -3.85 20.91
CA ASP A 296 4.18 -5.16 21.53
C ASP A 296 2.96 -5.87 20.92
N ARG A 297 2.58 -5.50 19.69
CA ARG A 297 1.51 -6.14 18.89
C ARG A 297 0.10 -6.02 19.50
N LYS A 298 -0.15 -5.01 20.33
CA LYS A 298 -1.49 -4.74 20.88
C LYS A 298 -2.21 -3.72 20.02
N THR A 299 -3.43 -4.02 19.58
CA THR A 299 -4.28 -3.07 18.84
C THR A 299 -4.54 -1.82 19.65
N LYS A 300 -4.30 -0.63 19.08
CA LYS A 300 -4.60 0.64 19.73
C LYS A 300 -6.06 1.05 19.60
N PHE A 301 -6.71 0.59 18.53
CA PHE A 301 -8.13 0.76 18.25
C PHE A 301 -8.64 -0.47 17.47
N SER A 302 -9.96 -0.56 17.26
CA SER A 302 -10.56 -1.64 16.47
C SER A 302 -10.05 -1.60 15.03
N LEU A 303 -9.45 -2.70 14.56
CA LEU A 303 -8.95 -2.84 13.19
C LEU A 303 -9.95 -3.55 12.26
N THR A 304 -11.19 -3.73 12.70
CA THR A 304 -12.26 -4.23 11.84
C THR A 304 -12.75 -3.11 10.93
N CYS A 305 -12.71 -3.40 9.63
CA CYS A 305 -13.60 -2.85 8.62
C CYS A 305 -14.59 -3.98 8.25
#